data_AF-A0A3D2KKT7-F1
#
_entry.id   AF-A0A3D2KKT7-F1
#
_cell.length_a   1.000
_cell.length_b   1.000
_cell.length_c   1.000
_cell.angle_alpha   90.00
_cell.angle_beta   90.00
_cell.angle_gamma   90.00
#
_symmetry.space_group_name_H-M   'P 1'
#
loop_
_entity.id
_entity.type
_entity.pdbx_description
1 polymer ?
#
loop_
_entity_poly.entity_id
_entity_poly.type
_entity_poly.pdbx_seq_one_letter_code
_entity_poly.pdbx_strand_id
1 'polypeptide(L)'
;MADKISVNVSELQKYSQRIQKHLEKYNMQVYQLANQNFAKINLSWKGSDSLAFTNNANDYINDLKELSSQIEAYVSFIKMAVEKYNQQVQDNCTVANAAKGK
;
A
#
# COMPACT_ATOMS: atom_id res chain seq x y z
N MET A 1 -25.41 -11.43 -22.28
CA MET A 1 -24.70 -12.43 -21.46
C MET A 1 -23.70 -11.65 -20.64
N ALA A 2 -23.79 -11.70 -19.30
CA ALA A 2 -22.80 -11.04 -18.45
C ALA A 2 -21.47 -11.77 -18.63
N ASP A 3 -20.43 -11.06 -19.10
CA ASP A 3 -19.09 -11.61 -19.13
C ASP A 3 -18.75 -12.11 -17.74
N LYS A 4 -18.39 -13.39 -17.66
CA LYS A 4 -18.04 -14.03 -16.40
C LYS A 4 -16.74 -13.39 -15.95
N ILE A 5 -16.83 -12.36 -15.10
CA ILE A 5 -15.67 -11.70 -14.50
C ILE A 5 -14.94 -12.75 -13.66
N SER A 6 -13.97 -13.41 -14.28
CA SER A 6 -13.09 -14.39 -13.68
C SER A 6 -11.93 -13.63 -13.06
N VAL A 7 -12.09 -13.22 -11.80
CA VAL A 7 -10.99 -12.61 -11.05
C VAL A 7 -10.01 -13.71 -10.65
N ASN A 8 -8.75 -13.62 -11.11
CA ASN A 8 -7.69 -14.51 -10.63
C ASN A 8 -7.23 -14.07 -9.23
N VAL A 9 -7.94 -14.55 -8.22
CA VAL A 9 -7.69 -14.23 -6.81
C VAL A 9 -6.25 -14.51 -6.39
N SER A 10 -5.67 -15.62 -6.87
CA SER A 10 -4.28 -15.98 -6.55
C SER A 10 -3.29 -14.95 -7.07
N GLU A 11 -3.50 -14.42 -8.28
CA GLU A 11 -2.65 -13.37 -8.83
C GLU A 11 -2.81 -12.05 -8.07
N LEU A 12 -4.04 -11.64 -7.75
CA LEU A 12 -4.27 -10.42 -6.95
C LEU A 12 -3.61 -10.50 -5.58
N GLN A 13 -3.67 -11.66 -4.90
CA GLN A 13 -2.97 -11.87 -3.64
C GLN A 13 -1.46 -11.78 -3.81
N LYS A 14 -0.88 -12.38 -4.86
CA LYS A 14 0.56 -12.27 -5.16
C LYS A 14 0.96 -10.82 -5.42
N TYR A 15 0.17 -10.05 -6.17
CA TYR A 15 0.45 -8.64 -6.43
C TYR A 15 0.36 -7.81 -5.15
N SER A 16 -0.68 -8.00 -4.34
CA SER A 16 -0.83 -7.35 -3.03
C SER A 16 0.39 -7.58 -2.13
N GLN A 17 0.86 -8.83 -2.03
CA GLN A 17 2.05 -9.19 -1.26
C GLN A 17 3.33 -8.55 -1.82
N ARG A 18 3.50 -8.52 -3.15
CA ARG A 18 4.65 -7.87 -3.79
C ARG A 18 4.66 -6.37 -3.49
N ILE A 19 3.52 -5.70 -3.65
CA ILE A 19 3.39 -4.26 -3.38
C ILE A 19 3.69 -3.98 -1.91
N GLN A 20 3.14 -4.78 -0.98
CA GLN A 20 3.43 -4.68 0.45
C GLN A 20 4.94 -4.77 0.74
N LYS A 21 5.64 -5.74 0.14
CA LYS A 21 7.09 -5.89 0.33
C LYS A 21 7.89 -4.71 -0.24
N HIS A 22 7.46 -4.17 -1.39
CA HIS A 22 8.09 -2.97 -1.96
C HIS A 22 7.86 -1.74 -1.09
N LEU A 23 6.67 -1.60 -0.54
CA LEU A 23 6.29 -0.54 0.38
C LEU A 23 7.09 -0.61 1.70
N GLU A 24 7.30 -1.78 2.27
CA GLU A 24 8.14 -1.95 3.47
C GLU A 24 9.58 -1.46 3.21
N LYS A 25 10.15 -1.84 2.07
CA LYS A 25 11.48 -1.37 1.66
C LYS A 25 11.49 0.14 1.44
N TYR A 26 10.46 0.68 0.81
CA TYR A 26 10.30 2.12 0.60
C TYR A 26 10.24 2.88 1.93
N ASN A 27 9.40 2.45 2.87
CA ASN A 27 9.29 3.05 4.20
C ASN A 27 10.62 3.05 4.96
N MET A 28 11.39 1.97 4.85
CA MET A 28 12.73 1.90 5.41
C MET A 28 13.67 2.94 4.79
N GLN A 29 13.62 3.14 3.47
CA GLN A 29 14.44 4.14 2.77
C GLN A 29 14.04 5.57 3.16
N VAL A 30 12.74 5.87 3.26
CA VAL A 30 12.23 7.17 3.74
C VAL A 30 12.72 7.44 5.16
N TYR A 31 12.63 6.44 6.06
CA TYR A 31 13.13 6.55 7.43
C TYR A 31 14.64 6.82 7.48
N GLN A 32 15.42 6.12 6.66
CA GLN A 32 16.87 6.33 6.56
C GLN A 32 17.18 7.74 6.04
N LEU A 33 16.48 8.20 5.00
CA LEU A 33 16.68 9.53 4.44
C LEU A 33 16.43 10.63 5.48
N ALA A 34 15.30 10.55 6.20
CA ALA A 34 14.93 11.51 7.22
C ALA A 34 15.93 11.54 8.39
N ASN A 35 16.23 10.38 8.96
CA ASN A 35 16.97 10.30 10.22
C ASN A 35 18.49 10.22 10.07
N GLN A 36 19.00 9.72 8.94
CA GLN A 36 20.44 9.52 8.76
C GLN A 36 21.07 10.59 7.88
N ASN A 37 20.33 11.14 6.90
CA ASN A 37 20.91 12.11 5.97
C ASN A 37 20.52 13.53 6.38
N PHE A 38 19.22 13.84 6.42
CA PHE A 38 18.76 15.20 6.69
C PHE A 38 19.04 15.65 8.12
N ALA A 39 18.79 14.81 9.12
CA ALA A 39 19.12 15.14 10.50
C ALA A 39 20.62 15.42 10.71
N LYS A 40 21.52 14.66 10.07
CA LYS A 40 22.97 14.89 10.16
C LYS A 40 23.40 16.19 9.48
N ILE A 41 22.86 16.49 8.31
CA ILE A 41 23.13 17.74 7.58
C ILE A 41 22.65 18.94 8.39
N ASN A 42 21.47 18.87 9.02
CA ASN A 42 20.95 19.97 9.82
C ASN A 42 21.74 20.21 11.13
N LEU A 43 22.41 19.18 11.66
CA LEU A 43 23.32 19.33 12.80
C LEU A 43 24.62 20.04 12.40
N SER A 44 25.16 19.76 11.21
CA SER A 44 26.45 20.30 10.75
C SER A 44 26.33 21.66 10.03
N TRP A 45 25.21 21.95 9.37
CA TRP A 45 25.00 23.20 8.65
C TRP A 45 24.17 24.18 9.48
N LYS A 46 24.78 25.31 9.87
CA LYS A 46 24.11 26.43 10.56
C LYS A 46 24.12 27.67 9.67
N GLY A 47 22.99 28.37 9.59
CA GLY A 47 22.82 29.59 8.80
C GLY A 47 21.39 29.76 8.28
N SER A 48 21.08 30.90 7.67
CA SER A 48 19.75 31.19 7.08
C SER A 48 19.29 30.12 6.08
N ASP A 49 20.24 29.60 5.30
CA ASP A 49 19.98 28.61 4.26
C ASP A 49 19.69 27.22 4.83
N SER A 50 20.12 26.95 6.07
CA SER A 50 19.87 25.67 6.74
C SER A 50 18.39 25.52 7.10
N LEU A 51 17.70 26.62 7.41
CA LEU A 51 16.26 26.59 7.70
C LEU A 51 15.46 26.29 6.43
N ALA A 52 15.77 26.98 5.33
CA ALA A 52 15.12 26.75 4.03
C ALA A 52 15.34 25.30 3.54
N PHE A 53 16.57 24.79 3.65
CA PHE A 53 16.87 23.39 3.36
C PHE A 53 16.06 22.44 4.24
N THR A 54 16.01 22.69 5.55
CA THR A 54 15.29 21.82 6.50
C THR A 54 13.80 21.78 6.20
N ASN A 55 13.19 22.91 5.87
CA ASN A 55 11.78 22.99 5.51
C ASN A 55 11.52 22.18 4.23
N ASN A 56 12.28 22.42 3.16
CA ASN A 56 12.14 21.68 1.90
C ASN A 56 12.38 20.17 2.08
N ALA A 57 13.35 19.80 2.93
CA ALA A 57 13.62 18.40 3.25
C ALA A 57 12.44 17.75 4.00
N ASN A 58 11.83 18.46 4.95
CA ASN A 58 10.65 17.99 5.68
C ASN A 58 9.44 17.84 4.75
N ASP A 59 9.20 18.80 3.86
CA ASP A 59 8.12 18.76 2.88
C ASP A 59 8.29 17.55 1.96
N TYR A 60 9.50 17.33 1.44
CA TYR A 60 9.80 16.15 0.64
C TYR A 60 9.59 14.83 1.41
N ILE A 61 9.97 14.76 2.69
CA ILE A 61 9.68 13.59 3.53
C ILE A 61 8.17 13.38 3.73
N ASN A 62 7.40 14.47 3.84
CA ASN A 62 5.95 14.38 3.98
C ASN A 62 5.30 13.86 2.70
N ASP A 63 5.73 14.34 1.52
CA ASP A 63 5.26 13.82 0.23
C ASP A 63 5.52 12.31 0.09
N LEU A 64 6.71 11.85 0.52
CA LEU A 64 7.05 10.43 0.50
C LEU A 64 6.17 9.61 1.47
N LYS A 65 5.86 10.15 2.65
CA LYS A 65 4.94 9.50 3.60
C LYS A 65 3.51 9.45 3.05
N GLU A 66 3.07 10.49 2.36
CA GLU A 66 1.75 10.51 1.73
C GLU A 66 1.65 9.44 0.63
N LEU A 67 2.67 9.33 -0.22
CA LEU A 67 2.74 8.27 -1.23
C LEU A 67 2.68 6.88 -0.60
N SER A 68 3.40 6.66 0.50
CA SER A 68 3.33 5.41 1.27
C SER A 68 1.90 5.09 1.71
N SER A 69 1.20 6.08 2.28
CA SER A 69 -0.18 5.93 2.73
C SER A 69 -1.14 5.59 1.58
N GLN A 70 -0.97 6.22 0.42
CA GLN A 70 -1.78 5.91 -0.77
C GLN A 70 -1.54 4.48 -1.28
N ILE A 71 -0.29 4.01 -1.25
CA ILE A 71 0.05 2.63 -1.62
C ILE A 71 -0.55 1.64 -0.60
N GLU A 72 -0.49 1.94 0.70
CA GLU A 72 -1.13 1.13 1.76
C GLU A 72 -2.63 1.00 1.54
N ALA A 73 -3.31 2.12 1.25
CA ALA A 73 -4.74 2.13 0.95
C ALA A 73 -5.06 1.26 -0.26
N TYR A 74 -4.24 1.31 -1.31
CA TYR A 74 -4.40 0.47 -2.50
C TYR A 74 -4.20 -1.03 -2.21
N VAL A 75 -3.19 -1.38 -1.40
CA VAL A 75 -2.97 -2.76 -0.96
C VAL A 75 -4.16 -3.27 -0.15
N SER A 76 -4.70 -2.45 0.76
CA SER A 76 -5.89 -2.74 1.54
C SER A 76 -7.11 -2.98 0.66
N PHE A 77 -7.33 -2.10 -0.33
CA PHE A 77 -8.39 -2.24 -1.31
C PHE A 77 -8.32 -3.59 -2.06
N ILE A 78 -7.14 -4.00 -2.53
CA ILE A 78 -6.97 -5.29 -3.20
C ILE A 78 -7.34 -6.47 -2.28
N LYS A 79 -6.91 -6.41 -1.01
CA LYS A 79 -7.24 -7.47 -0.02
C LYS A 79 -8.74 -7.55 0.22
N MET A 80 -9.40 -6.41 0.42
CA MET A 80 -10.86 -6.34 0.58
C MET A 80 -11.61 -6.86 -0.65
N ALA A 81 -11.15 -6.51 -1.86
CA ALA A 81 -11.76 -6.99 -3.10
C ALA A 81 -11.67 -8.52 -3.23
N VAL A 82 -10.52 -9.10 -2.87
CA VAL A 82 -10.32 -10.56 -2.82
C VAL A 82 -11.24 -11.23 -1.80
N GLU A 83 -11.35 -10.67 -0.59
CA GLU A 83 -12.24 -11.20 0.46
C GLU A 83 -13.70 -11.19 0.00
N LYS A 84 -14.17 -10.07 -0.58
CA LYS A 84 -15.53 -9.94 -1.10
C LYS A 84 -15.82 -10.92 -2.23
N TYR A 85 -14.86 -11.12 -3.13
CA TYR A 85 -15.02 -12.10 -4.21
C TYR A 85 -15.14 -13.53 -3.66
N ASN A 86 -14.28 -13.92 -2.73
CA ASN A 86 -14.32 -15.24 -2.12
C ASN A 86 -15.63 -15.49 -1.35
N GLN A 87 -16.11 -14.47 -0.61
CA GLN A 87 -17.39 -14.53 0.08
C GLN A 87 -18.55 -14.77 -0.91
N GLN A 88 -18.60 -14.01 -2.00
CA GLN A 88 -19.63 -14.18 -3.03
C GLN A 88 -19.61 -15.58 -3.67
N VAL A 89 -18.42 -16.14 -3.93
CA VAL A 89 -18.29 -17.50 -4.46
C VAL A 89 -18.84 -18.53 -3.47
N GLN A 90 -18.52 -18.39 -2.18
CA GLN A 90 -19.00 -19.30 -1.14
C GLN A 90 -20.52 -19.23 -0.96
N ASP A 91 -21.10 -18.02 -0.95
CA ASP A 91 -22.54 -17.81 -0.86
C ASP A 91 -23.27 -18.45 -2.05
N ASN A 92 -22.76 -18.25 -3.26
CA ASN A 92 -23.31 -18.86 -4.47
C ASN A 92 -23.24 -20.40 -4.43
N CYS A 93 -22.15 -20.98 -3.94
CA CYS A 93 -22.03 -22.43 -3.74
C CYS A 93 -23.02 -22.95 -2.70
N THR A 94 -23.24 -22.20 -1.62
CA THR A 94 -24.17 -22.57 -0.54
C THR A 94 -25.61 -22.58 -1.05
N VAL A 95 -26.02 -21.54 -1.77
CA VAL A 95 -27.34 -21.46 -2.42
C VAL A 95 -27.53 -22.57 -3.45
N ALA A 96 -26.52 -22.85 -4.28
CA ALA A 96 -26.59 -23.91 -5.28
C ALA A 96 -26.72 -25.31 -4.66
N ASN A 97 -26.04 -25.57 -3.54
CA ASN A 97 -26.13 -26.84 -2.82
C ASN A 97 -27.50 -26.99 -2.11
N ALA A 98 -28.04 -25.90 -1.55
CA ALA A 98 -29.38 -25.89 -0.96
C ALA A 98 -30.47 -26.12 -2.02
N ALA A 99 -30.28 -25.64 -3.25
CA ALA A 99 -31.20 -25.84 -4.37
C ALA A 99 -31.16 -27.27 -4.97
N LYS A 100 -30.03 -27.99 -4.84
CA LYS A 100 -29.88 -29.38 -5.31
C LYS A 100 -30.32 -30.44 -4.29
N GLY A 101 -30.53 -30.06 -3.04
CA GLY A 101 -31.01 -30.93 -1.96
C GLY A 101 -32.54 -31.00 -1.81
N LYS A 102 -33.28 -30.48 -2.79
CA LYS A 102 -34.74 -30.63 -2.97
C LYS A 102 -35.00 -31.34 -4.29
#